data_AF-A0A2G6C9A4-F1
#
_entry.id   AF-A0A2G6C9A4-F1
#
_cell.length_a   1.000
_cell.length_b   1.000
_cell.length_c   1.000
_cell.angle_alpha   90.00
_cell.angle_beta   90.00
_cell.angle_gamma   90.00
#
_symmetry.space_group_name_H-M   'P 1'
#
loop_
_entity.id
_entity.type
_entity.pdbx_description
1 polymer ?
#
loop_
_entity_poly.entity_id
_entity_poly.type
_entity_poly.pdbx_seq_one_letter_code
_entity_poly.pdbx_strand_id
1 'polypeptide(L)'
;MLPPLLFLRPSELREGEWAEIDFDRCIWVLPAARHKLPTHIKKANRSEDALIIPLADQSMTLLKDLHQYTGNGKYLFPGARG
;
A
#
# COMPACT_ATOMS: atom_id res chain seq x y z
N MET A 1 -0.07 13.33 -7.74
CA MET A 1 0.14 12.06 -8.48
C MET A 1 1.08 11.18 -7.66
N LEU A 2 0.55 10.19 -6.94
CA LEU A 2 1.33 9.21 -6.13
C LEU A 2 1.97 8.03 -6.91
N PRO A 3 1.42 7.52 -8.05
CA PRO A 3 1.89 6.28 -8.67
C PRO A 3 3.38 6.20 -9.04
N PRO A 4 4.02 7.22 -9.65
CA PRO A 4 5.42 7.10 -10.07
C PRO A 4 6.41 7.11 -8.90
N LEU A 5 5.99 7.50 -7.69
CA LEU A 5 6.85 7.56 -6.51
C LEU A 5 6.98 6.23 -5.77
N LEU A 6 6.05 5.30 -6.01
CA LEU A 6 5.93 4.07 -5.21
C LEU A 6 6.32 2.80 -5.97
N PHE A 7 6.55 2.90 -7.30
CA PHE A 7 6.82 1.77 -8.21
C PHE A 7 5.79 0.61 -8.11
N LEU A 8 4.64 0.88 -7.50
CA LEU A 8 3.52 -0.04 -7.39
C LEU A 8 2.81 -0.18 -8.73
N ARG A 9 2.35 -1.39 -9.04
CA ARG A 9 1.43 -1.59 -10.14
C ARG A 9 0.10 -0.90 -9.82
N PRO A 10 -0.65 -0.41 -10.83
CA PRO A 10 -1.94 0.22 -10.60
C PRO A 10 -2.93 -0.64 -9.79
N SER A 11 -2.92 -1.97 -10.00
CA SER A 11 -3.74 -2.91 -9.22
C SER A 11 -3.34 -2.97 -7.75
N GLU A 12 -2.03 -3.00 -7.46
CA GLU A 12 -1.49 -3.04 -6.09
C GLU A 12 -1.81 -1.75 -5.35
N LEU A 13 -1.73 -0.59 -6.04
CA LEU A 13 -2.07 0.70 -5.48
C LEU A 13 -3.57 0.84 -5.18
N ARG A 14 -4.44 0.36 -6.08
CA ARG A 14 -5.91 0.44 -5.93
C ARG A 14 -6.40 -0.35 -4.71
N GLU A 15 -5.79 -1.49 -4.43
CA GLU A 15 -6.17 -2.35 -3.32
C GLU A 15 -5.47 -1.95 -2.01
N GLY A 16 -4.61 -0.92 -2.01
CA GLY A 16 -3.84 -0.47 -0.85
C GLY A 16 -4.67 -0.27 0.42
N GLU A 17 -4.18 -0.79 1.54
CA GLU A 17 -4.84 -0.71 2.85
C GLU A 17 -4.04 0.13 3.85
N TRP A 18 -4.73 0.90 4.70
CA TRP A 18 -4.05 1.77 5.67
C TRP A 18 -3.19 0.99 6.66
N ALA A 19 -3.58 -0.25 6.97
CA ALA A 19 -2.81 -1.17 7.82
C ALA A 19 -1.44 -1.56 7.24
N GLU A 20 -1.17 -1.26 5.97
CA GLU A 20 0.11 -1.54 5.31
C GLU A 20 1.10 -0.39 5.38
N ILE A 21 0.64 0.80 5.79
CA ILE A 21 1.48 1.99 5.91
C ILE A 21 2.01 2.08 7.34
N ASP A 22 3.32 2.00 7.49
CA ASP A 22 4.00 2.31 8.73
C ASP A 22 4.59 3.72 8.62
N PHE A 23 3.88 4.69 9.20
CA PHE A 23 4.28 6.09 9.16
C PHE A 23 5.51 6.40 10.02
N ASP A 24 5.79 5.60 11.04
CA ASP A 24 6.96 5.77 11.91
C ASP A 24 8.23 5.29 11.21
N ARG A 25 8.14 4.20 10.46
CA ARG A 25 9.27 3.63 9.70
C ARG A 25 9.37 4.17 8.28
N CYS A 26 8.43 4.99 7.83
CA CYS A 26 8.34 5.51 6.47
C CYS A 26 8.34 4.38 5.42
N ILE A 27 7.56 3.32 5.63
CA ILE A 27 7.46 2.19 4.70
C ILE A 27 6.02 1.82 4.40
N TRP A 28 5.80 1.28 3.20
CA TRP A 28 4.61 0.52 2.85
C TRP A 28 4.99 -0.96 2.74
N VAL A 29 4.37 -1.78 3.57
CA VAL A 29 4.51 -3.25 3.58
C VAL A 29 3.41 -3.87 2.71
N LEU A 30 3.71 -4.20 1.45
CA LEU A 30 2.76 -4.82 0.54
C LEU A 30 2.77 -6.36 0.72
N PRO A 31 1.66 -6.98 1.16
CA PRO A 31 1.59 -8.43 1.38
C PRO A 31 1.81 -9.24 0.10
N ALA A 32 2.44 -10.41 0.25
CA ALA A 32 2.70 -11.34 -0.86
C ALA A 32 1.44 -11.75 -1.62
N ALA A 33 0.30 -11.87 -0.94
CA ALA A 33 -0.99 -12.17 -1.55
C ALA A 33 -1.40 -11.18 -2.65
N ARG A 34 -0.94 -9.94 -2.58
CA ARG A 34 -1.30 -8.87 -3.53
C ARG A 34 -0.16 -8.47 -4.44
N HIS A 35 1.08 -8.72 -4.04
CA HIS A 35 2.24 -8.57 -4.89
C HIS A 35 2.18 -9.56 -6.08
N LYS A 36 2.74 -9.17 -7.24
CA LYS A 36 2.86 -10.07 -8.40
C LYS A 36 3.96 -11.12 -8.17
N LEU A 37 3.58 -12.22 -7.53
CA LEU A 37 4.42 -13.39 -7.27
C LEU A 37 3.80 -14.67 -7.85
N PRO A 38 4.55 -15.79 -7.94
CA PRO A 38 3.98 -17.09 -8.28
C PRO A 38 2.80 -17.47 -7.38
N THR A 39 1.76 -18.09 -7.94
CA THR A 39 0.50 -18.37 -7.23
C THR A 39 0.68 -19.11 -5.89
N HIS A 40 1.63 -20.04 -5.81
CA HIS A 40 1.89 -20.78 -4.57
C HIS A 40 2.47 -19.87 -3.46
N ILE A 41 3.33 -18.91 -3.80
CA ILE A 41 3.87 -17.91 -2.87
C ILE A 41 2.76 -16.97 -2.42
N LYS A 42 1.94 -16.47 -3.35
CA LYS A 42 0.80 -15.61 -3.03
C LYS A 42 -0.18 -16.27 -2.06
N LYS A 43 -0.44 -17.58 -2.24
CA LYS A 43 -1.32 -18.35 -1.34
C LYS A 43 -0.70 -18.59 0.03
N ALA A 44 0.61 -18.78 0.11
CA ALA A 44 1.31 -18.90 1.39
C ALA A 44 1.28 -17.59 2.19
N ASN A 45 1.30 -16.43 1.48
CA ASN A 45 1.22 -15.08 2.04
C ASN A 45 2.09 -14.86 3.29
N ARG A 46 3.32 -15.37 3.25
CA ARG A 46 4.23 -15.27 4.38
C ARG A 46 4.77 -13.85 4.48
N SER A 47 5.02 -13.40 5.71
CA SER A 47 5.59 -12.07 5.95
C SER A 47 6.96 -11.88 5.30
N GLU A 48 7.75 -12.95 5.15
CA GLU A 48 9.06 -12.89 4.47
C GLU A 48 8.96 -12.62 2.95
N ASP A 49 7.81 -12.91 2.35
CA ASP A 49 7.56 -12.71 0.91
C ASP A 49 6.93 -11.33 0.63
N ALA A 50 6.70 -10.51 1.67
CA ALA A 50 6.15 -9.17 1.52
C ALA A 50 7.17 -8.23 0.85
N LEU A 51 6.65 -7.31 0.03
CA LEU A 51 7.47 -6.26 -0.58
C LEU A 51 7.50 -5.05 0.35
N ILE A 52 8.69 -4.61 0.73
CA ILE A 52 8.90 -3.39 1.52
C ILE A 52 9.21 -2.24 0.57
N ILE A 53 8.40 -1.19 0.63
CA ILE A 53 8.52 -0.02 -0.23
C ILE A 53 8.85 1.19 0.66
N PRO A 54 10.07 1.75 0.56
CA PRO A 54 10.41 2.99 1.24
C PRO A 54 9.55 4.15 0.74
N LEU A 55 8.99 4.93 1.66
CA LEU A 55 8.18 6.09 1.35
C LEU A 55 9.06 7.34 1.43
N ALA A 56 9.21 8.03 0.30
CA ALA A 56 9.84 9.35 0.28
C ALA A 56 9.00 10.37 1.07
N ASP A 57 9.63 11.45 1.56
CA ASP A 57 8.96 12.51 2.33
C ASP A 57 7.75 13.11 1.59
N GLN A 58 7.83 13.22 0.27
CA GLN A 58 6.71 13.68 -0.57
C GLN A 58 5.53 12.70 -0.51
N SER A 59 5.78 11.40 -0.60
CA SER A 59 4.76 10.35 -0.48
C SER A 59 4.15 10.35 0.93
N MET A 60 4.98 10.49 1.97
CA MET A 60 4.53 10.58 3.35
C MET A 60 3.60 11.76 3.58
N THR A 61 3.95 12.93 3.02
CA THR A 61 3.11 14.14 3.11
C THR A 61 1.75 13.92 2.46
N LEU A 62 1.75 13.39 1.24
CA LEU A 62 0.52 13.09 0.49
C LEU A 62 -0.34 12.01 1.16
N LEU A 63 0.28 10.97 1.73
CA LEU A 63 -0.43 9.91 2.43
C LEU A 63 -1.05 10.41 3.74
N LYS A 64 -0.35 11.28 4.49
CA LYS A 64 -0.90 11.91 5.70
C LYS A 64 -2.12 12.78 5.39
N ASP A 65 -2.03 13.59 4.34
CA ASP A 65 -3.16 14.40 3.86
C ASP A 65 -4.35 13.51 3.44
N LEU A 66 -4.09 12.48 2.63
CA LEU A 66 -5.10 11.51 2.23
C LEU A 66 -5.76 10.80 3.42
N HIS A 67 -4.98 10.44 4.45
CA HIS A 67 -5.48 9.78 5.66
C HIS A 67 -6.51 10.62 6.40
N GLN A 68 -6.47 11.95 6.29
CA GLN A 68 -7.49 12.83 6.89
C GLN A 68 -8.89 12.61 6.27
N TYR A 69 -8.95 12.15 5.02
CA TYR A 69 -10.20 11.93 4.28
C TYR A 69 -10.64 10.46 4.30
N THR A 70 -9.71 9.52 4.19
CA THR A 70 -10.04 8.09 4.01
C THR A 70 -9.52 7.19 5.14
N GLY A 71 -8.83 7.73 6.13
CA GLY A 71 -8.19 6.98 7.23
C GLY A 71 -9.14 6.23 8.16
N ASN A 72 -10.43 6.62 8.18
CA ASN A 72 -11.45 5.89 8.94
C ASN A 72 -11.89 4.57 8.23
N GLY A 73 -11.51 4.40 6.97
CA GLY A 73 -11.82 3.22 6.17
C GLY A 73 -10.66 2.22 6.13
N LYS A 74 -10.90 1.10 5.47
CA LYS A 74 -9.88 0.06 5.25
C LYS A 74 -8.86 0.46 4.17
N TYR A 75 -9.34 1.03 3.07
CA TYR A 75 -8.54 1.27 1.86
C TYR A 75 -8.03 2.71 1.78
N LEU A 76 -6.83 2.88 1.24
CA LEU A 76 -6.27 4.21 0.93
C LEU A 76 -7.15 4.96 -0.08
N PHE A 77 -7.59 4.24 -1.12
CA PHE A 77 -8.39 4.76 -2.22
C PHE A 77 -9.73 4.01 -2.30
N PRO A 78 -10.72 4.37 -1.45
CA PRO A 78 -12.05 3.77 -1.53
C PRO A 78 -12.68 4.05 -2.90
N GLY A 79 -13.40 3.07 -3.44
CA GLY A 79 -14.15 3.26 -4.68
C GLY A 79 -15.29 4.27 -4.50
N ALA A 80 -15.74 4.90 -5.59
CA ALA A 80 -16.81 5.91 -5.59
C ALA A 80 -18.20 5.40 -5.14
N ARG A 81 -18.29 4.16 -4.65
CA ARG A 81 -19.46 3.54 -4.04
C ARG A 81 -19.00 2.94 -2.72
N GLY A 82 -18.85 3.81 -1.72
CA GLY A 82 -18.70 3.41 -0.32
C GLY A 82 -20.03 2.91 0.21
#